data_AF-A0A1I2DYU5-F1
#
_entry.id   AF-A0A1I2DYU5-F1
#
_cell.length_a   1.000
_cell.length_b   1.000
_cell.length_c   1.000
_cell.angle_alpha   90.00
_cell.angle_beta   90.00
_cell.angle_gamma   90.00
#
_symmetry.space_group_name_H-M   'P 1'
#
loop_
_entity.id
_entity.type
_entity.pdbx_description
1 polymer ?
#
loop_
_entity_poly.entity_id
_entity_poly.type
_entity_poly.pdbx_seq_one_letter_code
_entity_poly.pdbx_strand_id
1 'polypeptide(L)'
;MKRLLFATVLASACADTGDPLATNPTPGPSGTDVGPTSHGSAHTDADEASTSGSSSGGAVTTTTGPTGSSGAGEPTTTMDDESSSSSGAAMCLPATTPCTDGAECCAGLECGTTSLGQVCCGGEGIGCNTPNGEDCCGALLCIAGVCGYDVDAGCEPPCTAPPALLIEKQRLATIGGSFLGICGDANHTYGFHVPAANLPADDYSLEGPANVPVCEWHAAAIDIGMDWPASRDWLKWLIAGIASDEIQGIAEVIGSYDGVDVRYWSDSSGWSIDGVAYQGSGHDTWTHVSVYRSTTLEDHGILAGWTANGGP
;
A
#
# COMPACT_ATOMS: atom_id res chain seq x y z
N MET A 1 -9.35 -51.03 -28.62
CA MET A 1 -8.40 -50.83 -27.51
C MET A 1 -7.55 -49.59 -27.83
N LYS A 2 -7.95 -48.40 -27.34
CA LYS A 2 -7.19 -47.14 -27.48
C LYS A 2 -6.49 -46.88 -26.16
N ARG A 3 -5.16 -46.84 -26.16
CA ARG A 3 -4.33 -46.43 -25.02
C ARG A 3 -4.30 -44.91 -24.97
N LEU A 4 -4.81 -44.31 -23.90
CA LEU A 4 -4.52 -42.92 -23.53
C LEU A 4 -3.15 -42.91 -22.83
N LEU A 5 -2.21 -42.13 -23.34
CA LEU A 5 -1.02 -41.73 -22.60
C LEU A 5 -1.42 -40.62 -21.62
N PHE A 6 -1.15 -40.84 -20.33
CA PHE A 6 -1.10 -39.79 -19.32
C PHE A 6 0.24 -39.05 -19.49
N ALA A 7 0.17 -37.74 -19.77
CA ALA A 7 1.31 -36.85 -19.68
C ALA A 7 1.37 -36.28 -18.26
N THR A 8 2.45 -36.56 -17.56
CA THR A 8 2.80 -35.94 -16.27
C THR A 8 3.24 -34.51 -16.54
N VAL A 9 2.48 -33.52 -16.11
CA VAL A 9 2.90 -32.11 -16.10
C VAL A 9 3.74 -31.90 -14.85
N LEU A 10 5.04 -31.68 -15.04
CA LEU A 10 5.94 -31.20 -14.00
C LEU A 10 5.68 -29.70 -13.80
N ALA A 11 5.32 -29.29 -12.59
CA ALA A 11 5.21 -27.90 -12.18
C ALA A 11 6.60 -27.24 -12.31
N SER A 12 6.71 -26.27 -13.22
CA SER A 12 7.89 -25.40 -13.33
C SER A 12 7.70 -24.25 -12.37
N ALA A 13 8.51 -24.21 -11.30
CA ALA A 13 8.58 -23.07 -10.40
C ALA A 13 9.04 -21.83 -11.17
N CYS A 14 8.37 -20.70 -10.94
CA CYS A 14 8.74 -19.39 -11.46
C CYS A 14 9.98 -18.88 -10.73
N ALA A 15 11.16 -19.23 -11.24
CA ALA A 15 12.36 -18.50 -10.91
C ALA A 15 12.36 -17.21 -11.75
N ASP A 16 12.22 -16.07 -11.08
CA ASP A 16 12.41 -14.73 -11.64
C ASP A 16 13.79 -14.68 -12.31
N THR A 17 13.85 -14.26 -13.59
CA THR A 17 15.11 -14.15 -14.32
C THR A 17 15.86 -12.91 -13.85
N GLY A 18 16.64 -13.12 -12.80
CA GLY A 18 17.57 -12.24 -12.10
C GLY A 18 17.91 -10.88 -12.70
N ASP A 19 17.69 -9.86 -11.88
CA ASP A 19 18.43 -8.59 -11.89
C ASP A 19 19.90 -8.85 -11.47
N PRO A 20 20.92 -8.48 -12.29
CA PRO A 20 22.32 -8.88 -12.04
C PRO A 20 23.06 -8.07 -10.95
N LEU A 21 22.40 -7.27 -10.11
CA LEU A 21 23.10 -6.39 -9.16
C LEU A 21 22.52 -6.40 -7.74
N ALA A 22 22.43 -7.59 -7.12
CA ALA A 22 22.32 -7.70 -5.66
C ALA A 22 23.22 -8.82 -5.14
N THR A 23 24.40 -8.46 -4.63
CA THR A 23 25.25 -9.38 -3.87
C THR A 23 24.65 -9.57 -2.48
N ASN A 24 23.89 -10.65 -2.29
CA ASN A 24 23.35 -11.04 -1.00
C ASN A 24 24.41 -11.68 -0.07
N PRO A 25 24.38 -11.39 1.25
CA PRO A 25 25.10 -12.15 2.26
C PRO A 25 24.44 -13.52 2.52
N THR A 26 25.25 -14.45 3.02
CA THR A 26 24.97 -15.88 3.21
C THR A 26 23.78 -16.18 4.16
N PRO A 27 22.89 -17.15 3.86
CA PRO A 27 21.81 -17.54 4.77
C PRO A 27 22.31 -18.42 5.93
N GLY A 28 21.87 -18.09 7.15
CA GLY A 28 21.86 -18.99 8.31
C GLY A 28 20.67 -19.96 8.29
N PRO A 29 20.65 -20.99 9.16
CA PRO A 29 19.73 -22.11 9.03
C PRO A 29 18.29 -21.75 9.43
N SER A 30 17.38 -22.27 8.61
CA SER A 30 15.93 -22.16 8.63
C SER A 30 15.31 -22.62 9.95
N GLY A 31 14.56 -21.72 10.60
CA GLY A 31 13.59 -22.06 11.64
C GLY A 31 12.28 -22.54 10.99
N THR A 32 11.65 -23.54 11.58
CA THR A 32 10.34 -24.04 11.18
C THR A 32 9.29 -23.12 11.81
N ASP A 33 8.62 -22.31 10.99
CA ASP A 33 7.49 -21.48 11.44
C ASP A 33 6.25 -22.37 11.60
N VAL A 34 5.68 -22.37 12.81
CA VAL A 34 4.46 -23.10 13.16
C VAL A 34 3.32 -22.11 13.01
N GLY A 35 2.50 -22.28 11.98
CA GLY A 35 1.34 -21.41 11.73
C GLY A 35 0.39 -21.35 12.93
N PRO A 36 -0.33 -20.23 13.13
CA PRO A 36 -1.30 -20.10 14.21
C PRO A 36 -2.43 -21.11 14.02
N THR A 37 -2.58 -22.00 15.00
CA THR A 37 -3.69 -22.94 15.07
C THR A 37 -4.92 -22.21 15.63
N SER A 38 -5.99 -22.18 14.83
CA SER A 38 -7.41 -22.14 15.21
C SER A 38 -7.76 -21.54 16.58
N HIS A 39 -8.35 -20.35 16.59
CA HIS A 39 -9.10 -19.86 17.74
C HIS A 39 -10.37 -20.70 17.96
N GLY A 40 -10.32 -21.54 18.99
CA GLY A 40 -11.49 -22.19 19.54
C GLY A 40 -12.38 -21.18 20.26
N SER A 41 -13.62 -21.05 19.77
CA SER A 41 -14.71 -20.44 20.53
C SER A 41 -15.06 -21.33 21.73
N ALA A 42 -14.81 -20.83 22.94
CA ALA A 42 -15.42 -21.34 24.16
C ALA A 42 -15.69 -20.17 25.12
N HIS A 43 -16.87 -19.58 24.98
CA HIS A 43 -17.48 -18.75 26.02
C HIS A 43 -17.89 -19.69 27.17
N THR A 44 -17.22 -19.56 28.32
CA THR A 44 -17.74 -20.08 29.60
C THR A 44 -18.18 -18.89 30.45
N ASP A 45 -19.49 -18.81 30.68
CA ASP A 45 -20.10 -17.94 31.67
C ASP A 45 -19.56 -18.30 33.07
N ALA A 46 -18.99 -17.32 33.75
CA ALA A 46 -18.74 -17.36 35.17
C ALA A 46 -19.47 -16.17 35.81
N ASP A 47 -20.66 -16.45 36.32
CA ASP A 47 -21.26 -15.71 37.43
C ASP A 47 -20.30 -15.73 38.62
N GLU A 48 -19.81 -14.57 39.05
CA GLU A 48 -19.61 -14.31 40.47
C GLU A 48 -19.99 -12.87 40.81
N ALA A 49 -21.03 -12.77 41.63
CA ALA A 49 -21.50 -11.56 42.24
C ALA A 49 -20.72 -11.26 43.54
N SER A 50 -20.60 -9.96 43.79
CA SER A 50 -20.46 -9.31 45.10
C SER A 50 -19.07 -9.27 45.76
N THR A 51 -18.49 -8.07 45.80
CA THR A 51 -18.26 -7.42 47.10
C THR A 51 -18.23 -5.90 47.02
N SER A 52 -19.03 -5.31 47.89
CA SER A 52 -19.11 -3.90 48.26
C SER A 52 -17.83 -3.36 48.88
N GLY A 53 -17.47 -2.12 48.57
CA GLY A 53 -16.44 -1.36 49.29
C GLY A 53 -16.52 0.14 49.01
N SER A 54 -17.26 0.86 49.85
CA SER A 54 -17.33 2.33 49.87
C SER A 54 -16.04 2.95 50.42
N SER A 55 -15.65 4.12 49.89
CA SER A 55 -15.20 5.26 50.72
C SER A 55 -14.94 6.52 49.89
N SER A 56 -15.68 7.58 50.25
CA SER A 56 -15.28 9.00 50.41
C SER A 56 -14.13 9.52 49.53
N GLY A 57 -14.30 10.58 48.73
CA GLY A 57 -14.77 11.89 49.15
C GLY A 57 -13.63 12.89 48.92
N GLY A 58 -13.87 13.92 48.12
CA GLY A 58 -12.84 14.92 47.80
C GLY A 58 -13.36 15.98 46.85
N ALA A 59 -14.01 17.00 47.40
CA ALA A 59 -14.39 18.22 46.72
C ALA A 59 -13.16 19.06 46.39
N VAL A 60 -13.03 19.53 45.14
CA VAL A 60 -12.16 20.67 44.74
C VAL A 60 -12.85 21.35 43.56
N THR A 61 -13.60 22.42 43.82
CA THR A 61 -13.23 23.84 43.61
C THR A 61 -13.53 24.35 42.20
N THR A 62 -14.61 25.11 42.16
CA THR A 62 -15.05 26.06 41.15
C THR A 62 -14.00 27.14 40.87
N THR A 63 -13.75 27.43 39.60
CA THR A 63 -13.28 28.76 39.18
C THR A 63 -13.90 29.19 37.86
N THR A 64 -14.69 30.25 37.97
CA THR A 64 -15.38 31.01 36.93
C THR A 64 -14.52 32.16 36.39
N GLY A 65 -14.56 32.36 35.06
CA GLY A 65 -14.44 33.65 34.33
C GLY A 65 -13.03 34.23 34.10
N PRO A 66 -12.87 35.32 33.28
CA PRO A 66 -13.80 36.07 32.40
C PRO A 66 -13.35 36.11 30.91
N THR A 67 -14.22 36.31 29.91
CA THR A 67 -14.61 37.59 29.26
C THR A 67 -13.47 38.51 28.78
N GLY A 68 -13.43 38.78 27.47
CA GLY A 68 -12.69 39.88 26.82
C GLY A 68 -12.21 39.46 25.42
N SER A 69 -12.26 40.25 24.35
CA SER A 69 -12.71 41.62 24.14
C SER A 69 -12.88 41.81 22.63
N SER A 70 -13.91 42.56 22.27
CA SER A 70 -14.15 43.15 20.97
C SER A 70 -12.95 43.99 20.50
N GLY A 71 -12.63 43.92 19.20
CA GLY A 71 -11.63 44.75 18.55
C GLY A 71 -12.05 45.04 17.11
N ALA A 72 -13.02 45.95 16.96
CA ALA A 72 -13.31 46.60 15.70
C ALA A 72 -12.13 47.50 15.31
N GLY A 73 -11.64 47.34 14.09
CA GLY A 73 -10.61 48.19 13.50
C GLY A 73 -10.78 48.22 12.00
N GLU A 74 -11.67 49.08 11.52
CA GLU A 74 -11.54 49.66 10.18
C GLU A 74 -10.21 50.41 10.10
N PRO A 75 -9.47 50.21 9.01
CA PRO A 75 -8.97 51.38 8.31
C PRO A 75 -9.39 51.36 6.84
N THR A 76 -10.20 52.35 6.51
CA THR A 76 -10.41 52.88 5.17
C THR A 76 -9.08 53.46 4.67
N THR A 77 -8.45 52.86 3.66
CA THR A 77 -7.39 53.51 2.89
C THR A 77 -7.39 53.06 1.43
N THR A 78 -7.72 54.05 0.60
CA THR A 78 -7.15 54.36 -0.72
C THR A 78 -7.21 53.29 -1.81
N MET A 79 -8.15 53.53 -2.72
CA MET A 79 -8.07 53.12 -4.11
C MET A 79 -6.91 53.88 -4.76
N ASP A 80 -5.77 53.20 -4.92
CA ASP A 80 -4.76 53.61 -5.89
C ASP A 80 -4.84 52.65 -7.09
N ASP A 81 -5.28 53.26 -8.19
CA ASP A 81 -5.48 52.72 -9.53
C ASP A 81 -4.10 52.45 -10.16
N GLU A 82 -3.39 51.43 -9.68
CA GLU A 82 -2.17 50.95 -10.33
C GLU A 82 -2.55 50.04 -11.51
N SER A 83 -2.72 50.69 -12.65
CA SER A 83 -2.24 50.28 -13.97
C SER A 83 -1.88 48.79 -14.05
N SER A 84 -2.89 47.98 -14.36
CA SER A 84 -2.81 46.58 -14.73
C SER A 84 -1.90 46.40 -15.96
N SER A 85 -0.58 46.46 -15.74
CA SER A 85 0.41 45.88 -16.64
C SER A 85 0.14 44.39 -16.65
N SER A 86 -0.57 43.96 -17.70
CA SER A 86 -0.69 42.58 -18.13
C SER A 86 0.72 42.06 -18.46
N SER A 87 1.48 41.77 -17.41
CA SER A 87 2.64 40.90 -17.46
C SER A 87 2.09 39.58 -17.98
N GLY A 88 2.26 39.34 -19.29
CA GLY A 88 1.71 38.18 -19.96
C GLY A 88 1.98 36.95 -19.11
N ALA A 89 0.92 36.28 -18.65
CA ALA A 89 1.03 35.07 -17.86
C ALA A 89 2.00 34.15 -18.59
N ALA A 90 3.11 33.81 -17.94
CA ALA A 90 4.09 32.91 -18.51
C ALA A 90 3.32 31.65 -18.95
N MET A 91 3.28 31.40 -20.25
CA MET A 91 2.57 30.25 -20.78
C MET A 91 3.29 29.02 -20.25
N CYS A 92 2.62 28.25 -19.41
CA CYS A 92 3.11 26.96 -18.97
C CYS A 92 3.26 26.02 -20.17
N LEU A 93 4.15 25.05 -20.04
CA LEU A 93 4.43 24.03 -21.04
C LEU A 93 3.38 22.91 -20.94
N PRO A 94 2.69 22.57 -22.04
CA PRO A 94 1.76 21.45 -22.06
C PRO A 94 2.51 20.11 -22.01
N ALA A 95 1.77 19.02 -21.80
CA ALA A 95 2.32 17.68 -21.79
C ALA A 95 3.14 17.38 -23.07
N THR A 96 4.15 16.51 -22.96
CA THR A 96 5.14 16.14 -23.99
C THR A 96 6.11 17.25 -24.43
N THR A 97 6.01 18.46 -23.84
CA THR A 97 6.95 19.55 -24.15
C THR A 97 8.21 19.42 -23.32
N PRO A 98 9.42 19.54 -23.91
CA PRO A 98 10.67 19.52 -23.15
C PRO A 98 10.69 20.55 -22.03
N CYS A 99 11.12 20.14 -20.85
CA CYS A 99 11.20 20.97 -19.67
C CYS A 99 12.54 20.77 -18.96
N THR A 100 12.90 21.73 -18.12
CA THR A 100 14.06 21.63 -17.22
C THR A 100 13.66 21.65 -15.75
N ASP A 101 12.46 22.15 -15.44
CA ASP A 101 11.92 22.24 -14.09
C ASP A 101 10.40 22.06 -14.07
N GLY A 102 9.85 21.54 -12.97
CA GLY A 102 8.41 21.31 -12.83
C GLY A 102 7.56 22.58 -12.88
N ALA A 103 8.09 23.73 -12.46
CA ALA A 103 7.37 25.01 -12.49
C ALA A 103 7.10 25.53 -13.91
N GLU A 104 7.79 24.97 -14.92
CA GLU A 104 7.52 25.28 -16.33
C GLU A 104 6.24 24.60 -16.81
N CYS A 105 5.85 23.48 -16.21
CA CYS A 105 4.76 22.65 -16.67
C CYS A 105 3.38 23.20 -16.27
N CYS A 106 2.37 22.94 -17.09
CA CYS A 106 1.00 23.32 -16.77
C CYS A 106 0.47 22.58 -15.54
N ALA A 107 -0.53 23.16 -14.88
CA ALA A 107 -1.10 22.62 -13.65
C ALA A 107 -1.48 21.13 -13.81
N GLY A 108 -1.06 20.31 -12.85
CA GLY A 108 -1.26 18.86 -12.86
C GLY A 108 -0.20 18.07 -13.64
N LEU A 109 0.79 18.73 -14.22
CA LEU A 109 1.93 18.10 -14.87
C LEU A 109 3.21 18.33 -14.05
N GLU A 110 4.15 17.41 -14.18
CA GLU A 110 5.50 17.53 -13.63
C GLU A 110 6.55 17.36 -14.73
N CYS A 111 7.76 17.84 -14.46
CA CYS A 111 8.87 17.67 -15.39
C CYS A 111 9.53 16.30 -15.15
N GLY A 112 9.07 15.28 -15.89
CA GLY A 112 9.48 13.88 -15.72
C GLY A 112 10.22 13.33 -16.93
N THR A 113 10.78 12.13 -16.79
CA THR A 113 11.35 11.38 -17.93
C THR A 113 10.29 10.48 -18.51
N THR A 114 10.10 10.55 -19.83
CA THR A 114 9.28 9.63 -20.62
C THR A 114 10.10 9.06 -21.78
N SER A 115 9.48 8.28 -22.67
CA SER A 115 10.11 7.82 -23.92
C SER A 115 10.54 8.96 -24.85
N LEU A 116 10.05 10.19 -24.65
CA LEU A 116 10.43 11.40 -25.39
C LEU A 116 11.62 12.16 -24.77
N GLY A 117 12.15 11.68 -23.63
CA GLY A 117 13.16 12.36 -22.83
C GLY A 117 12.55 13.10 -21.65
N GLN A 118 13.20 14.18 -21.21
CA GLN A 118 12.70 15.00 -20.11
C GLN A 118 11.65 15.99 -20.63
N VAL A 119 10.38 15.76 -20.29
CA VAL A 119 9.22 16.52 -20.78
C VAL A 119 8.20 16.74 -19.67
N CYS A 120 7.33 17.73 -19.82
CA CYS A 120 6.15 17.85 -18.97
C CYS A 120 5.24 16.64 -19.20
N CYS A 121 4.85 15.93 -18.16
CA CYS A 121 4.01 14.73 -18.25
C CYS A 121 3.06 14.67 -17.05
N GLY A 122 2.00 13.87 -17.17
CA GLY A 122 1.06 13.62 -16.10
C GLY A 122 1.56 12.54 -15.16
N GLY A 123 1.46 12.80 -13.85
CA GLY A 123 1.58 11.74 -12.84
C GLY A 123 0.38 10.79 -12.88
N GLU A 124 0.36 9.83 -11.96
CA GLU A 124 -0.74 8.87 -11.86
C GLU A 124 -2.11 9.56 -11.69
N GLY A 125 -3.13 9.03 -12.38
CA GLY A 125 -4.49 9.58 -12.40
C GLY A 125 -4.67 10.85 -13.24
N ILE A 126 -3.59 11.46 -13.74
CA ILE A 126 -3.67 12.62 -14.63
C ILE A 126 -4.19 12.20 -16.01
N GLY A 127 -5.06 13.02 -16.60
CA GLY A 127 -5.61 12.74 -17.93
C GLY A 127 -4.52 12.67 -19.00
N CYS A 128 -4.64 11.69 -19.89
CA CYS A 128 -3.70 11.44 -20.97
C CYS A 128 -4.43 11.14 -22.29
N ASN A 129 -3.71 11.26 -23.39
CA ASN A 129 -4.21 11.08 -24.75
C ASN A 129 -3.33 10.16 -25.59
N THR A 130 -2.07 9.91 -25.19
CA THR A 130 -1.15 9.10 -25.98
C THR A 130 -1.20 7.64 -25.55
N PRO A 131 -1.70 6.69 -26.39
CA PRO A 131 -1.89 5.30 -25.94
C PRO A 131 -0.63 4.60 -25.43
N ASN A 132 0.55 5.09 -25.83
CA ASN A 132 1.84 4.57 -25.38
C ASN A 132 2.41 5.29 -24.14
N GLY A 133 1.66 6.20 -23.52
CA GLY A 133 2.04 6.87 -22.28
C GLY A 133 3.11 7.96 -22.43
N GLU A 134 3.34 8.50 -23.63
CA GLU A 134 4.31 9.60 -23.84
C GLU A 134 4.00 10.85 -23.03
N ASP A 135 2.73 11.07 -22.69
CA ASP A 135 2.23 12.14 -21.83
C ASP A 135 2.08 11.73 -20.36
N CYS A 136 2.59 10.56 -19.98
CA CYS A 136 2.59 10.05 -18.61
C CYS A 136 4.01 9.89 -18.07
N CYS A 137 4.23 10.28 -16.82
CA CYS A 137 5.57 10.33 -16.25
C CYS A 137 6.10 8.93 -15.88
N GLY A 138 7.40 8.72 -16.11
CA GLY A 138 8.09 7.49 -15.72
C GLY A 138 7.64 6.28 -16.53
N ALA A 139 7.11 5.27 -15.84
CA ALA A 139 6.67 4.00 -16.43
C ALA A 139 5.15 3.91 -16.65
N LEU A 140 4.43 5.02 -16.46
CA LEU A 140 2.98 5.07 -16.63
C LEU A 140 2.61 4.99 -18.12
N LEU A 141 1.56 4.23 -18.43
CA LEU A 141 0.86 4.20 -19.70
C LEU A 141 -0.43 5.01 -19.64
N CYS A 142 -0.96 5.35 -20.81
CA CYS A 142 -2.29 5.97 -20.89
C CYS A 142 -3.38 4.90 -21.00
N ILE A 143 -4.06 4.63 -19.89
CA ILE A 143 -5.05 3.54 -19.78
C ILE A 143 -6.40 4.18 -19.50
N ALA A 144 -7.37 3.89 -20.37
CA ALA A 144 -8.70 4.49 -20.29
C ALA A 144 -8.70 6.04 -20.20
N GLY A 145 -7.67 6.70 -20.75
CA GLY A 145 -7.54 8.17 -20.76
C GLY A 145 -6.93 8.78 -19.50
N VAL A 146 -6.37 7.98 -18.59
CA VAL A 146 -5.58 8.45 -17.45
C VAL A 146 -4.22 7.74 -17.39
N CYS A 147 -3.22 8.45 -16.87
CA CYS A 147 -1.90 7.89 -16.62
C CYS A 147 -1.98 6.87 -15.49
N GLY A 148 -1.62 5.63 -15.78
CA GLY A 148 -1.67 4.49 -14.86
C GLY A 148 -0.72 3.40 -15.33
N TYR A 149 -0.66 2.28 -14.64
CA TYR A 149 0.24 1.20 -15.02
C TYR A 149 -0.48 0.15 -15.86
N ASP A 150 0.18 -0.39 -16.89
CA ASP A 150 -0.38 -1.49 -17.68
C ASP A 150 -0.49 -2.72 -16.81
N VAL A 151 -1.73 -3.08 -16.52
CA VAL A 151 -2.07 -4.13 -15.59
C VAL A 151 -2.88 -5.22 -16.28
N ASP A 152 -2.56 -5.52 -17.55
CA ASP A 152 -2.98 -6.75 -18.22
C ASP A 152 -2.35 -8.00 -17.54
N ALA A 153 -2.66 -8.19 -16.26
CA ALA A 153 -2.40 -9.38 -15.48
C ALA A 153 -3.52 -10.36 -15.80
N GLY A 154 -3.42 -10.99 -16.98
CA GLY A 154 -4.30 -12.07 -17.38
C GLY A 154 -4.49 -13.09 -16.23
N CYS A 155 -5.69 -13.67 -16.15
CA CYS A 155 -6.03 -14.62 -15.10
C CYS A 155 -5.62 -16.04 -15.49
N GLU A 156 -4.32 -16.29 -15.61
CA GLU A 156 -3.79 -17.56 -16.10
C GLU A 156 -2.68 -18.10 -15.17
N PRO A 157 -2.51 -19.43 -15.08
CA PRO A 157 -1.45 -20.08 -14.28
C PRO A 157 -0.03 -19.72 -14.77
N PRO A 158 1.03 -19.94 -13.95
CA PRO A 158 1.03 -20.64 -12.66
C PRO A 158 0.85 -19.78 -11.38
N CYS A 159 1.14 -18.49 -11.43
CA CYS A 159 0.73 -17.45 -10.48
C CYS A 159 0.98 -16.12 -11.19
N THR A 160 0.07 -15.18 -11.08
CA THR A 160 0.24 -13.84 -11.65
C THR A 160 0.11 -12.78 -10.57
N ALA A 161 1.03 -11.82 -10.58
CA ALA A 161 0.92 -10.62 -9.78
C ALA A 161 -0.31 -9.84 -10.26
N PRO A 162 -1.29 -9.54 -9.40
CA PRO A 162 -2.45 -8.79 -9.81
C PRO A 162 -2.08 -7.31 -10.08
N PRO A 163 -2.96 -6.58 -10.79
CA PRO A 163 -2.82 -5.16 -11.05
C PRO A 163 -2.39 -4.32 -9.86
N ALA A 164 -3.13 -4.41 -8.75
CA ALA A 164 -2.92 -3.61 -7.55
C ALA A 164 -1.46 -3.69 -7.08
N LEU A 165 -0.93 -4.91 -7.05
CA LEU A 165 0.37 -5.17 -6.46
C LEU A 165 1.54 -4.92 -7.43
N LEU A 166 1.28 -4.95 -8.74
CA LEU A 166 2.24 -4.49 -9.75
C LEU A 166 2.45 -2.97 -9.67
N ILE A 167 1.38 -2.22 -9.45
CA ILE A 167 1.42 -0.76 -9.22
C ILE A 167 2.31 -0.46 -8.01
N GLU A 168 2.08 -1.16 -6.89
CA GLU A 168 2.89 -0.96 -5.68
C GLU A 168 4.36 -1.37 -5.87
N LYS A 169 4.64 -2.46 -6.60
CA LYS A 169 6.01 -2.84 -6.95
C LYS A 169 6.73 -1.72 -7.70
N GLN A 170 6.05 -1.04 -8.62
CA GLN A 170 6.63 0.06 -9.39
C GLN A 170 6.83 1.31 -8.53
N ARG A 171 5.86 1.68 -7.69
CA ARG A 171 6.01 2.78 -6.71
C ARG A 171 7.18 2.52 -5.77
N LEU A 172 7.32 1.29 -5.28
CA LEU A 172 8.43 0.88 -4.42
C LEU A 172 9.78 1.05 -5.11
N ALA A 173 9.88 0.68 -6.39
CA ALA A 173 11.10 0.87 -7.18
C ALA A 173 11.45 2.35 -7.31
N THR A 174 10.47 3.24 -7.50
CA THR A 174 10.69 4.71 -7.52
C THR A 174 11.14 5.25 -6.17
N ILE A 175 10.62 4.71 -5.07
CA ILE A 175 11.06 5.03 -3.69
C ILE A 175 12.50 4.55 -3.42
N GLY A 176 12.95 3.54 -4.17
CA GLY A 176 14.24 2.89 -3.96
C GLY A 176 14.23 1.84 -2.84
N GLY A 177 13.05 1.31 -2.50
CA GLY A 177 12.92 0.20 -1.54
C GLY A 177 13.07 -1.16 -2.22
N SER A 178 13.40 -2.18 -1.42
CA SER A 178 13.53 -3.56 -1.92
C SER A 178 12.19 -4.25 -2.04
N PHE A 179 11.90 -4.82 -3.21
CA PHE A 179 10.77 -5.73 -3.41
C PHE A 179 11.18 -7.17 -3.04
N LEU A 180 10.53 -7.77 -2.05
CA LEU A 180 10.93 -9.08 -1.52
C LEU A 180 10.08 -10.24 -2.01
N GLY A 181 8.92 -9.97 -2.59
CA GLY A 181 8.15 -11.01 -3.28
C GLY A 181 6.66 -10.70 -3.44
N ILE A 182 6.11 -11.35 -4.46
CA ILE A 182 4.69 -11.57 -4.74
C ILE A 182 4.64 -12.92 -5.45
N CYS A 183 3.65 -13.76 -5.18
CA CYS A 183 3.53 -15.11 -5.75
C CYS A 183 4.55 -16.15 -5.26
N GLY A 184 4.11 -17.01 -4.33
CA GLY A 184 4.34 -18.45 -4.42
C GLY A 184 5.79 -18.97 -4.45
N ASP A 185 6.78 -18.19 -4.05
CA ASP A 185 8.15 -18.67 -3.97
C ASP A 185 8.33 -19.67 -2.80
N ALA A 186 9.55 -20.18 -2.60
CA ALA A 186 9.80 -21.16 -1.54
C ALA A 186 9.49 -20.64 -0.11
N ASN A 187 9.46 -19.32 0.07
CA ASN A 187 9.14 -18.64 1.32
C ASN A 187 7.64 -18.29 1.43
N HIS A 188 6.94 -18.24 0.30
CA HIS A 188 5.53 -17.82 0.19
C HIS A 188 4.60 -18.98 -0.16
N THR A 189 4.44 -19.95 0.73
CA THR A 189 3.75 -21.22 0.44
C THR A 189 2.31 -21.34 0.94
N TYR A 190 1.76 -20.29 1.56
CA TYR A 190 0.39 -20.27 2.10
C TYR A 190 -0.23 -18.85 2.10
N GLY A 191 -1.53 -18.76 2.38
CA GLY A 191 -2.23 -17.49 2.59
C GLY A 191 -2.31 -16.61 1.33
N PHE A 192 -2.36 -15.29 1.54
CA PHE A 192 -2.59 -14.31 0.47
C PHE A 192 -1.48 -14.25 -0.59
N HIS A 193 -0.25 -14.67 -0.27
CA HIS A 193 0.81 -14.75 -1.28
C HIS A 193 0.61 -15.85 -2.33
N VAL A 194 -0.27 -16.81 -2.05
CA VAL A 194 -0.55 -17.95 -2.94
C VAL A 194 -1.87 -17.71 -3.69
N PRO A 195 -1.92 -18.06 -5.00
CA PRO A 195 -3.17 -18.08 -5.73
C PRO A 195 -4.24 -18.94 -5.07
N ALA A 196 -5.48 -18.47 -5.11
CA ALA A 196 -6.61 -19.22 -4.60
C ALA A 196 -6.73 -20.62 -5.24
N ALA A 197 -6.38 -20.75 -6.53
CA ALA A 197 -6.37 -22.03 -7.25
C ALA A 197 -5.42 -23.09 -6.65
N ASN A 198 -4.40 -22.66 -5.90
CA ASN A 198 -3.38 -23.54 -5.30
C ASN A 198 -3.60 -23.76 -3.80
N LEU A 199 -4.61 -23.14 -3.19
CA LEU A 199 -4.89 -23.23 -1.78
C LEU A 199 -5.98 -24.26 -1.47
N PRO A 200 -5.95 -24.88 -0.27
CA PRO A 200 -7.09 -25.66 0.20
C PRO A 200 -8.29 -24.74 0.43
N ALA A 201 -9.51 -25.27 0.28
CA ALA A 201 -10.74 -24.47 0.35
C ALA A 201 -11.03 -23.87 1.74
N ASP A 202 -10.35 -24.35 2.79
CA ASP A 202 -10.40 -23.87 4.16
C ASP A 202 -9.20 -23.01 4.56
N ASP A 203 -8.39 -22.55 3.60
CA ASP A 203 -7.35 -21.55 3.88
C ASP A 203 -8.00 -20.23 4.34
N TYR A 204 -7.44 -19.65 5.41
CA TYR A 204 -7.97 -18.43 6.03
C TYR A 204 -8.07 -17.26 5.03
N SER A 205 -7.18 -17.19 4.04
CA SER A 205 -7.18 -16.14 3.02
C SER A 205 -8.30 -16.29 1.98
N LEU A 206 -9.12 -17.35 2.09
CA LEU A 206 -10.33 -17.58 1.30
C LEU A 206 -11.61 -17.41 2.13
N GLU A 207 -11.49 -17.12 3.44
CA GLU A 207 -12.65 -16.97 4.33
C GLU A 207 -13.36 -15.63 4.13
N GLY A 208 -14.68 -15.70 4.03
CA GLY A 208 -15.55 -14.52 3.94
C GLY A 208 -15.73 -13.95 2.53
N PRO A 209 -16.76 -13.10 2.33
CA PRO A 209 -17.14 -12.60 1.01
C PRO A 209 -16.09 -11.68 0.37
N ALA A 210 -15.32 -10.94 1.17
CA ALA A 210 -14.26 -10.05 0.66
C ALA A 210 -13.07 -10.83 0.06
N ASN A 211 -12.90 -12.10 0.44
CA ASN A 211 -11.82 -12.96 -0.04
C ASN A 211 -12.24 -13.87 -1.20
N VAL A 212 -13.40 -13.65 -1.80
CA VAL A 212 -13.76 -14.30 -3.06
C VAL A 212 -12.85 -13.73 -4.17
N PRO A 213 -12.01 -14.55 -4.82
CA PRO A 213 -11.06 -14.05 -5.80
C PRO A 213 -11.76 -13.57 -7.07
N VAL A 214 -11.40 -12.37 -7.54
CA VAL A 214 -11.73 -11.92 -8.91
C VAL A 214 -10.98 -12.74 -9.97
N CYS A 215 -9.82 -13.27 -9.59
CA CYS A 215 -9.03 -14.20 -10.39
C CYS A 215 -8.38 -15.25 -9.48
N GLU A 216 -8.59 -16.53 -9.77
CA GLU A 216 -8.06 -17.63 -8.94
C GLU A 216 -6.53 -17.79 -9.02
N TRP A 217 -5.89 -17.21 -10.04
CA TRP A 217 -4.44 -17.26 -10.28
C TRP A 217 -3.67 -16.06 -9.73
N HIS A 218 -4.36 -15.06 -9.19
CA HIS A 218 -3.73 -13.89 -8.57
C HIS A 218 -3.28 -14.21 -7.14
N ALA A 219 -2.02 -13.87 -6.83
CA ALA A 219 -1.63 -13.59 -5.45
C ALA A 219 -2.33 -12.30 -4.98
N ALA A 220 -2.37 -12.08 -3.68
CA ALA A 220 -3.04 -10.95 -3.05
C ALA A 220 -2.21 -10.33 -1.92
N ALA A 221 -0.90 -10.58 -1.91
CA ALA A 221 0.03 -9.97 -0.97
C ALA A 221 1.36 -9.57 -1.59
N ILE A 222 2.04 -8.61 -0.96
CA ILE A 222 3.41 -8.18 -1.26
C ILE A 222 4.24 -8.10 0.01
N ASP A 223 5.52 -8.40 -0.13
CA ASP A 223 6.52 -8.13 0.90
C ASP A 223 7.42 -6.96 0.48
N ILE A 224 7.38 -5.89 1.29
CA ILE A 224 8.06 -4.62 1.06
C ILE A 224 9.24 -4.52 2.03
N GLY A 225 10.46 -4.40 1.51
CA GLY A 225 11.65 -4.13 2.30
C GLY A 225 11.55 -2.81 3.06
N MET A 226 12.05 -2.81 4.30
CA MET A 226 12.10 -1.62 5.16
C MET A 226 13.50 -0.99 5.15
N ASP A 227 14.19 -1.10 4.01
CA ASP A 227 15.56 -0.68 3.76
C ASP A 227 15.67 0.77 3.24
N TRP A 228 14.55 1.48 3.20
CA TRP A 228 14.48 2.90 2.84
C TRP A 228 14.14 3.79 4.06
N PRO A 229 14.66 5.04 4.13
CA PRO A 229 14.64 5.85 5.34
C PRO A 229 13.27 6.07 5.98
N ALA A 230 12.24 6.30 5.17
CA ALA A 230 10.91 6.64 5.64
C ALA A 230 9.95 5.43 5.79
N SER A 231 10.45 4.20 5.59
CA SER A 231 9.65 2.97 5.62
C SER A 231 8.85 2.76 6.91
N ARG A 232 9.42 3.05 8.07
CA ARG A 232 8.74 2.86 9.37
C ARG A 232 7.65 3.91 9.60
N ASP A 233 7.83 5.11 9.09
CA ASP A 233 6.82 6.16 9.18
C ASP A 233 5.69 5.88 8.19
N TRP A 234 6.01 5.33 7.02
CA TRP A 234 5.03 4.79 6.07
C TRP A 234 4.13 3.72 6.71
N LEU A 235 4.71 2.74 7.41
CA LEU A 235 3.89 1.72 8.05
C LEU A 235 2.93 2.32 9.10
N LYS A 236 3.36 3.33 9.87
CA LYS A 236 2.47 4.01 10.84
C LYS A 236 1.34 4.75 10.13
N TRP A 237 1.67 5.46 9.05
CA TRP A 237 0.68 6.15 8.22
C TRP A 237 -0.33 5.18 7.62
N LEU A 238 0.14 4.06 7.05
CA LEU A 238 -0.71 3.05 6.44
C LEU A 238 -1.73 2.49 7.46
N ILE A 239 -1.26 2.09 8.64
CA ILE A 239 -2.15 1.57 9.70
C ILE A 239 -3.14 2.64 10.15
N ALA A 240 -2.72 3.90 10.30
CA ALA A 240 -3.62 5.00 10.66
C ALA A 240 -4.68 5.27 9.57
N GLY A 241 -4.29 5.22 8.29
CA GLY A 241 -5.18 5.39 7.14
C GLY A 241 -6.21 4.27 7.04
N ILE A 242 -5.81 3.02 7.28
CA ILE A 242 -6.74 1.88 7.32
C ILE A 242 -7.70 2.02 8.51
N ALA A 243 -7.18 2.34 9.70
CA ALA A 243 -7.99 2.50 10.91
C ALA A 243 -9.03 3.63 10.83
N SER A 244 -8.83 4.59 9.92
CA SER A 244 -9.72 5.72 9.68
C SER A 244 -10.55 5.61 8.39
N ASP A 245 -10.53 4.43 7.74
CA ASP A 245 -11.18 4.15 6.45
C ASP A 245 -10.73 5.03 5.27
N GLU A 246 -9.60 5.75 5.41
CA GLU A 246 -8.97 6.52 4.33
C GLU A 246 -8.28 5.61 3.31
N ILE A 247 -7.74 4.48 3.76
CA ILE A 247 -7.15 3.42 2.93
C ILE A 247 -8.01 2.17 3.10
N GLN A 248 -8.62 1.70 2.01
CA GLN A 248 -9.54 0.56 2.02
C GLN A 248 -8.93 -0.62 1.27
N GLY A 249 -9.63 -1.75 1.25
CA GLY A 249 -9.22 -2.90 0.45
C GLY A 249 -8.08 -3.75 1.03
N ILE A 250 -7.56 -3.38 2.21
CA ILE A 250 -6.48 -4.10 2.90
C ILE A 250 -7.06 -5.20 3.79
N ALA A 251 -6.57 -6.42 3.63
CA ALA A 251 -6.98 -7.59 4.42
C ALA A 251 -6.11 -7.79 5.66
N GLU A 252 -4.79 -7.60 5.50
CA GLU A 252 -3.79 -7.90 6.52
C GLU A 252 -2.53 -7.06 6.35
N VAL A 253 -1.91 -6.68 7.46
CA VAL A 253 -0.58 -6.08 7.51
C VAL A 253 0.24 -6.73 8.62
N ILE A 254 1.50 -7.07 8.33
CA ILE A 254 2.46 -7.57 9.32
C ILE A 254 3.76 -6.78 9.19
N GLY A 255 4.24 -6.20 10.28
CA GLY A 255 5.46 -5.41 10.25
C GLY A 255 5.85 -4.89 11.62
N SER A 256 6.92 -4.11 11.66
CA SER A 256 7.44 -3.53 12.91
C SER A 256 7.65 -2.02 12.77
N TYR A 257 7.23 -1.24 13.75
CA TYR A 257 7.48 0.21 13.78
C TYR A 257 8.90 0.57 14.22
N ASP A 258 9.54 -0.27 15.02
CA ASP A 258 10.85 -0.02 15.64
C ASP A 258 11.94 -0.98 15.15
N GLY A 259 11.59 -1.93 14.29
CA GLY A 259 12.50 -2.96 13.78
C GLY A 259 12.76 -4.09 14.78
N VAL A 260 11.96 -4.21 15.84
CA VAL A 260 12.09 -5.26 16.86
C VAL A 260 10.73 -5.87 17.19
N ASP A 261 9.77 -5.05 17.58
CA ASP A 261 8.44 -5.50 17.98
C ASP A 261 7.55 -5.64 16.74
N VAL A 262 7.37 -6.89 16.30
CA VAL A 262 6.53 -7.22 15.14
C VAL A 262 5.07 -7.32 15.57
N ARG A 263 4.21 -6.67 14.80
CA ARG A 263 2.77 -6.58 15.04
C ARG A 263 2.01 -7.11 13.82
N TYR A 264 0.80 -7.55 14.11
CA TYR A 264 -0.16 -8.07 13.17
C TYR A 264 -1.44 -7.23 13.24
N TRP A 265 -1.94 -6.85 12.08
CA TRP A 265 -3.20 -6.14 11.90
C TRP A 265 -4.02 -6.82 10.81
N SER A 266 -5.32 -6.99 11.05
CA SER A 266 -6.25 -7.50 10.05
C SER A 266 -7.67 -7.10 10.43
N ASP A 267 -8.61 -7.24 9.49
CA ASP A 267 -10.02 -6.98 9.77
C ASP A 267 -10.56 -7.79 10.95
N SER A 268 -10.12 -9.05 11.08
CA SER A 268 -10.52 -9.93 12.18
C SER A 268 -9.91 -9.57 13.55
N SER A 269 -8.71 -9.01 13.57
CA SER A 269 -8.03 -8.58 14.80
C SER A 269 -8.31 -7.12 15.16
N GLY A 270 -8.87 -6.37 14.22
CA GLY A 270 -9.12 -4.93 14.29
C GLY A 270 -7.89 -4.10 13.91
N TRP A 271 -8.14 -2.87 13.48
CA TRP A 271 -7.12 -1.92 13.04
C TRP A 271 -6.67 -0.98 14.16
N SER A 272 -6.44 -1.52 15.36
CA SER A 272 -5.91 -0.69 16.46
C SER A 272 -4.46 -0.31 16.18
N ILE A 273 -4.03 0.88 16.62
CA ILE A 273 -2.65 1.35 16.42
C ILE A 273 -1.59 0.42 17.01
N ASP A 274 -1.95 -0.35 18.04
CA ASP A 274 -1.01 -1.23 18.75
C ASP A 274 -0.86 -2.60 18.06
N GLY A 275 -1.84 -2.98 17.23
CA GLY A 275 -1.96 -4.31 16.64
C GLY A 275 -1.98 -5.42 17.69
N VAL A 276 -1.81 -6.66 17.26
CA VAL A 276 -1.52 -7.78 18.17
C VAL A 276 -0.09 -8.26 17.96
N ALA A 277 0.54 -8.80 19.00
CA ALA A 277 1.91 -9.29 18.91
C ALA A 277 2.00 -10.48 17.93
N TYR A 278 2.79 -10.32 16.86
CA TYR A 278 2.99 -11.38 15.88
C TYR A 278 3.83 -12.51 16.49
N GLN A 279 3.42 -13.76 16.26
CA GLN A 279 4.07 -14.93 16.85
C GLN A 279 5.04 -15.63 15.88
N GLY A 280 4.98 -15.28 14.59
CA GLY A 280 5.90 -15.84 13.59
C GLY A 280 7.26 -15.15 13.59
N SER A 281 8.12 -15.58 12.68
CA SER A 281 9.46 -15.01 12.51
C SER A 281 9.53 -13.95 11.39
N GLY A 282 10.58 -13.13 11.41
CA GLY A 282 10.81 -12.11 10.38
C GLY A 282 9.95 -10.87 10.54
N HIS A 283 9.73 -10.12 9.45
CA HIS A 283 8.92 -8.89 9.40
C HIS A 283 9.40 -7.73 10.31
N ASP A 284 10.53 -7.92 10.98
CA ASP A 284 11.32 -6.89 11.62
C ASP A 284 12.09 -6.07 10.57
N THR A 285 12.38 -6.65 9.40
CA THR A 285 13.14 -6.04 8.29
C THR A 285 12.34 -5.83 7.01
N TRP A 286 11.09 -6.32 6.95
CA TRP A 286 10.14 -6.09 5.86
C TRP A 286 8.72 -5.93 6.40
N THR A 287 7.81 -5.41 5.58
CA THR A 287 6.38 -5.36 5.86
C THR A 287 5.66 -6.24 4.86
N HIS A 288 4.79 -7.11 5.36
CA HIS A 288 3.80 -7.84 4.59
C HIS A 288 2.52 -7.01 4.48
N VAL A 289 1.98 -6.87 3.28
CA VAL A 289 0.67 -6.24 3.05
C VAL A 289 -0.15 -7.12 2.13
N SER A 290 -1.35 -7.50 2.58
CA SER A 290 -2.34 -8.21 1.80
C SER A 290 -3.53 -7.33 1.47
N VAL A 291 -3.99 -7.40 0.22
CA VAL A 291 -5.28 -6.83 -0.21
C VAL A 291 -6.33 -7.92 -0.24
N TYR A 292 -7.61 -7.55 -0.16
CA TYR A 292 -8.68 -8.50 -0.35
C TYR A 292 -8.63 -9.12 -1.74
N ARG A 293 -8.87 -10.43 -1.84
CA ARG A 293 -8.87 -11.14 -3.13
C ARG A 293 -9.93 -10.61 -4.11
N SER A 294 -10.99 -9.98 -3.60
CA SER A 294 -12.04 -9.36 -4.41
C SER A 294 -11.64 -8.01 -5.01
N THR A 295 -10.56 -7.39 -4.54
CA THR A 295 -10.12 -6.05 -4.95
C THR A 295 -8.70 -6.03 -5.51
N THR A 296 -8.15 -7.18 -5.91
CA THR A 296 -6.77 -7.27 -6.44
C THR A 296 -6.59 -6.51 -7.76
N LEU A 297 -7.67 -6.15 -8.46
CA LEU A 297 -7.59 -5.32 -9.66
C LEU A 297 -7.56 -3.81 -9.37
N GLU A 298 -7.81 -3.41 -8.13
CA GLU A 298 -7.98 -2.01 -7.72
C GLU A 298 -6.69 -1.49 -7.06
N ASP A 299 -6.28 -0.29 -7.41
CA ASP A 299 -5.20 0.39 -6.70
C ASP A 299 -5.70 0.86 -5.32
N HIS A 300 -5.01 0.43 -4.25
CA HIS A 300 -5.33 0.77 -2.87
C HIS A 300 -4.44 1.90 -2.32
N GLY A 301 -3.52 2.43 -3.14
CA GLY A 301 -2.67 3.54 -2.74
C GLY A 301 -1.68 3.19 -1.62
N ILE A 302 -1.23 1.93 -1.53
CA ILE A 302 -0.41 1.45 -0.41
C ILE A 302 0.88 2.27 -0.30
N LEU A 303 1.51 2.62 -1.42
CA LEU A 303 2.71 3.48 -1.48
C LEU A 303 2.46 4.83 -2.19
N ALA A 304 1.19 5.20 -2.45
CA ALA A 304 0.88 6.42 -3.19
C ALA A 304 1.40 7.67 -2.47
N GLY A 305 2.11 8.53 -3.19
CA GLY A 305 2.66 9.79 -2.67
C GLY A 305 3.90 9.67 -1.78
N TRP A 306 4.40 8.45 -1.53
CA TRP A 306 5.63 8.25 -0.75
C TRP A 306 6.90 8.40 -1.59
N THR A 307 7.95 8.88 -0.94
CA THR A 307 9.33 8.99 -1.44
C THR A 307 10.28 8.30 -0.48
N ALA A 308 11.55 8.13 -0.87
CA ALA A 308 12.59 7.58 0.02
C ALA A 308 12.68 8.28 1.39
N ASN A 309 12.36 9.58 1.45
CA ASN A 309 12.60 10.43 2.62
C ASN A 309 11.33 10.87 3.36
N GLY A 310 10.14 10.49 2.90
CA GLY A 310 8.89 10.88 3.52
C GLY A 310 7.68 10.73 2.60
N GLY A 311 6.50 10.96 3.16
CA GLY A 311 5.21 10.82 2.49
C GLY A 311 4.24 11.97 2.81
N PRO A 312 2.98 11.84 2.37
CA PRO A 312 1.93 12.85 2.50
C PRO A 312 1.52 13.16 3.95
#